data_AF-A0A965YW43-F1
#
_entry.id   AF-A0A965YW43-F1
#
_cell.length_a   1.000
_cell.length_b   1.000
_cell.length_c   1.000
_cell.angle_alpha   90.00
_cell.angle_beta   90.00
_cell.angle_gamma   90.00
#
_symmetry.space_group_name_H-M   'P 1'
#
loop_
_entity.id
_entity.type
_entity.pdbx_description
1 polymer ?
#
loop_
_entity_poly.entity_id
_entity_poly.type
_entity_poly.pdbx_seq_one_letter_code
_entity_poly.pdbx_strand_id
1 'polypeptide(L)'
;MATPSYCWDIRWNIYFNQKKTIFDENGENPYVKYFHSLCVTFEIQDENKIFINFVNESVDISNTDVMLSFDQKLEIFNSEFIRLKIDELIKNAKLKYANYIQ
;
A
#
# COMPACT_ATOMS: atom_id res chain seq x y z
N MET A 1 -23.36 14.93 4.97
CA MET A 1 -22.17 14.31 4.34
C MET A 1 -22.61 12.95 3.82
N ALA A 2 -22.25 12.57 2.60
CA ALA A 2 -22.63 11.27 2.04
C ALA A 2 -21.89 10.14 2.78
N THR A 3 -22.59 9.05 3.12
CA THR A 3 -22.02 7.91 3.85
C THR A 3 -21.35 6.96 2.85
N PRO A 4 -20.07 6.56 3.07
CA PRO A 4 -19.42 5.55 2.26
C PRO A 4 -20.21 4.24 2.24
N SER A 5 -20.47 3.69 1.06
CA SER A 5 -21.18 2.41 0.89
C SER A 5 -20.41 1.41 0.03
N TYR A 6 -19.63 1.91 -0.95
CA TYR A 6 -18.82 1.06 -1.82
C TYR A 6 -17.36 1.51 -1.85
N CYS A 7 -16.47 0.53 -2.04
CA CYS A 7 -15.03 0.71 -2.13
C CYS A 7 -14.48 -0.18 -3.24
N TRP A 8 -13.81 0.42 -4.22
CA TRP A 8 -13.29 -0.27 -5.41
C TRP A 8 -11.81 0.07 -5.58
N ASP A 9 -10.98 -0.95 -5.78
CA ASP A 9 -9.60 -0.76 -6.20
C ASP A 9 -9.56 -0.27 -7.65
N ILE A 10 -8.82 0.81 -7.92
CA ILE A 10 -8.73 1.41 -9.26
C ILE A 10 -7.33 1.27 -9.86
N ARG A 11 -6.31 1.24 -9.00
CA ARG A 11 -4.91 1.15 -9.40
C ARG A 11 -4.10 0.59 -8.26
N TRP A 12 -3.07 -0.17 -8.59
CA TRP A 12 -2.00 -0.50 -7.67
C TRP A 12 -0.65 -0.24 -8.32
N ASN A 13 0.36 0.01 -7.49
CA ASN A 13 1.74 0.19 -7.90
C ASN A 13 2.70 -0.25 -6.78
N ILE A 14 3.93 -0.60 -7.14
CA ILE A 14 4.99 -0.84 -6.17
C ILE A 14 5.99 0.30 -6.24
N TYR A 15 6.17 1.01 -5.14
CA TYR A 15 7.22 2.01 -4.99
C TYR A 15 8.49 1.32 -4.50
N PHE A 16 9.49 1.21 -5.37
CA PHE A 16 10.77 0.61 -5.03
C PHE A 16 11.81 1.64 -4.62
N ASN A 17 12.75 1.21 -3.77
CA ASN A 17 13.94 1.98 -3.39
C ASN A 17 13.59 3.30 -2.70
N GLN A 18 12.49 3.34 -1.94
CA GLN A 18 12.14 4.49 -1.13
C GLN A 18 13.16 4.61 0.01
N LYS A 19 14.10 5.53 -0.14
CA LYS A 19 15.17 5.78 0.83
C LYS A 19 14.57 6.39 2.10
N LYS A 20 14.76 5.72 3.24
CA LYS A 20 14.40 6.23 4.57
C LYS A 20 15.64 6.22 5.47
N THR A 21 15.79 7.27 6.26
CA THR A 21 16.75 7.29 7.36
C THR A 21 16.05 6.71 8.59
N ILE A 22 16.62 5.66 9.14
CA ILE A 22 16.16 5.02 10.38
C ILE A 22 17.17 5.37 11.47
N PHE A 23 16.67 5.55 12.68
CA PHE A 23 17.50 5.74 13.87
C PHE A 23 17.45 4.46 14.70
N ASP A 24 18.57 4.14 15.36
CA ASP A 24 18.58 3.09 16.37
C ASP A 24 17.63 3.43 17.55
N GLU A 25 17.41 2.46 18.45
CA GLU A 25 16.51 2.63 19.61
C GLU A 25 16.92 3.81 20.52
N ASN A 26 18.17 4.26 20.42
CA ASN A 26 18.72 5.38 21.19
C ASN A 26 18.69 6.72 20.43
N GLY A 27 18.34 6.73 19.14
CA GLY A 27 18.30 7.94 18.31
C GLY A 27 19.66 8.46 17.84
N GLU A 28 20.75 7.75 18.10
CA GLU A 28 22.11 8.29 18.00
C GLU A 28 22.77 8.01 16.65
N ASN A 29 22.54 6.83 16.07
CA ASN A 29 23.20 6.41 14.83
C ASN A 29 22.19 6.29 13.68
N PRO A 30 22.15 7.28 12.75
CA PRO A 30 21.29 7.17 11.58
C PRO A 30 21.86 6.16 10.59
N TYR A 31 21.03 5.23 10.14
CA TYR A 31 21.35 4.32 9.03
C TYR A 31 20.27 4.41 7.93
N VAL A 32 20.67 4.09 6.71
CA VAL A 32 19.78 4.16 5.54
C VAL A 32 19.19 2.79 5.27
N LYS A 33 17.88 2.72 5.07
CA LYS A 33 17.20 1.57 4.48
C LYS A 33 16.40 1.98 3.26
N TYR A 34 16.27 1.03 2.33
CA TYR A 34 15.47 1.16 1.13
C TYR A 34 14.20 0.33 1.31
N PHE A 35 13.07 1.02 1.27
CA PHE A 35 11.76 0.40 1.41
C PHE A 35 11.16 0.14 0.04
N HIS A 36 10.41 -0.96 -0.04
CA HIS A 36 9.61 -1.34 -1.18
C HIS A 36 8.18 -1.49 -0.68
N SER A 37 7.28 -0.69 -1.21
CA SER A 37 5.93 -0.60 -0.68
C SER A 37 4.92 -0.81 -1.80
N LEU A 38 4.00 -1.75 -1.58
CA LEU A 38 2.82 -1.91 -2.42
C LEU A 38 1.81 -0.85 -2.00
N CYS A 39 1.30 -0.10 -2.97
CA CYS A 39 0.27 0.91 -2.77
C CYS A 39 -0.93 0.60 -3.66
N VAL A 40 -2.12 0.64 -3.09
CA VAL A 40 -3.39 0.46 -3.79
C VAL A 40 -4.25 1.69 -3.56
N THR A 41 -4.72 2.29 -4.64
CA THR A 41 -5.68 3.39 -4.61
C THR A 41 -7.09 2.83 -4.71
N PHE A 42 -7.97 3.29 -3.83
CA PHE A 42 -9.38 2.95 -3.82
C PHE A 42 -10.24 4.18 -4.08
N GLU A 43 -11.29 3.98 -4.86
CA GLU A 43 -12.39 4.93 -5.01
C GLU A 43 -13.51 4.58 -4.03
N ILE A 44 -13.93 5.58 -3.25
CA ILE A 44 -15.03 5.45 -2.30
C ILE A 44 -16.27 6.14 -2.89
N GLN A 45 -17.39 5.42 -2.86
CA GLN A 45 -18.67 5.89 -3.38
C GLN A 45 -19.78 5.76 -2.32
N ASP A 46 -20.81 6.59 -2.45
CA ASP A 46 -22.03 6.48 -1.64
C ASP A 46 -23.00 5.41 -2.16
N GLU A 47 -24.14 5.23 -1.50
CA GLU A 47 -25.17 4.25 -1.87
C GLU A 47 -25.76 4.47 -3.29
N ASN A 48 -25.68 5.70 -3.80
CA ASN A 48 -26.13 6.09 -5.13
C ASN A 48 -25.01 5.97 -6.19
N LYS A 49 -23.86 5.38 -5.82
CA LYS A 49 -22.65 5.26 -6.65
C LYS A 49 -22.04 6.60 -7.05
N ILE A 50 -22.27 7.65 -6.25
CA ILE A 50 -21.65 8.95 -6.44
C ILE A 50 -20.27 8.92 -5.78
N PHE A 51 -19.26 9.39 -6.51
CA PHE A 51 -17.90 9.55 -6.02
C PHE A 51 -17.86 10.44 -4.77
N ILE A 52 -17.19 9.97 -3.71
CA ILE A 52 -16.92 10.73 -2.48
C ILE A 52 -15.46 11.19 -2.46
N ASN A 53 -14.51 10.24 -2.48
CA ASN A 53 -13.08 10.52 -2.42
C ASN A 53 -12.22 9.35 -2.92
N PHE A 54 -10.92 9.60 -3.02
CA PHE A 54 -9.90 8.56 -3.16
C PHE A 54 -9.16 8.34 -1.84
N VAL A 55 -8.84 7.08 -1.55
CA VAL A 55 -7.97 6.70 -0.43
C VAL A 55 -6.84 5.82 -0.94
N ASN A 56 -5.65 5.96 -0.35
CA ASN A 56 -4.51 5.10 -0.66
C ASN A 56 -4.21 4.24 0.56
N GLU A 57 -4.11 2.94 0.35
CA GLU A 57 -3.55 2.01 1.33
C GLU A 57 -2.17 1.57 0.86
N SER A 58 -1.22 1.52 1.78
CA SER A 58 0.12 1.05 1.49
C SER A 58 0.62 0.10 2.54
N VAL A 59 1.41 -0.88 2.10
CA VAL A 59 2.12 -1.82 2.97
C VAL A 59 3.55 -1.97 2.50
N ASP A 60 4.47 -1.95 3.46
CA ASP A 60 5.87 -2.28 3.20
C ASP A 60 5.95 -3.80 2.96
N ILE A 61 6.36 -4.18 1.75
CA ILE A 61 6.46 -5.59 1.32
C ILE A 61 7.86 -6.15 1.53
N SER A 62 8.87 -5.28 1.54
CA SER A 62 10.26 -5.62 1.79
C SER A 62 11.04 -4.36 2.17
N ASN A 63 12.12 -4.53 2.92
CA ASN A 63 13.14 -3.51 3.11
C ASN A 63 14.53 -4.12 3.00
N THR A 64 15.46 -3.37 2.43
CA THR A 64 16.83 -3.81 2.17
C THR A 64 17.82 -2.71 2.54
N ASP A 65 19.04 -3.12 2.89
CA ASP A 65 20.11 -2.17 3.19
C ASP A 65 20.71 -1.53 1.92
N VAL A 66 20.46 -2.14 0.75
CA VAL A 66 20.88 -1.66 -0.57
C VAL A 66 19.69 -1.50 -1.51
N MET A 67 19.83 -0.64 -2.53
CA MET A 67 18.82 -0.52 -3.57
C MET A 67 18.67 -1.83 -4.35
N LEU A 68 17.42 -2.22 -4.64
CA LEU A 68 17.18 -3.33 -5.55
C LEU A 68 17.56 -2.95 -6.98
N SER A 69 18.17 -3.90 -7.68
CA SER A 69 18.40 -3.85 -9.13
C SER A 69 17.09 -3.97 -9.90
N PHE A 70 17.13 -3.76 -11.22
CA PHE A 70 15.95 -3.95 -12.06
C PHE A 70 15.43 -5.39 -12.02
N ASP A 71 16.31 -6.39 -12.12
CA ASP A 71 15.93 -7.81 -12.11
C ASP A 71 15.28 -8.22 -10.78
N GLN A 72 15.81 -7.74 -9.66
CA GLN A 72 15.22 -7.99 -8.34
C GLN A 72 13.84 -7.35 -8.18
N LYS A 73 13.63 -6.16 -8.77
CA LYS A 73 12.30 -5.52 -8.79
C LYS A 73 11.31 -6.34 -9.62
N LEU A 74 11.74 -6.85 -10.78
CA LEU A 74 10.92 -7.72 -11.62
C LEU A 74 10.54 -9.03 -10.91
N GLU A 75 11.48 -9.62 -10.17
CA GLU A 75 11.22 -10.84 -9.39
C GLU A 75 10.15 -10.60 -8.33
N ILE A 76 10.27 -9.52 -7.54
CA ILE A 76 9.25 -9.13 -6.56
C ILE A 76 7.92 -8.90 -7.24
N PHE A 77 7.88 -8.12 -8.32
CA PHE A 77 6.66 -7.78 -9.05
C PHE A 77 5.91 -9.03 -9.55
N ASN A 78 6.64 -10.05 -9.99
CA ASN A 78 6.06 -11.29 -10.51
C ASN A 78 5.83 -12.37 -9.44
N SER A 79 6.28 -12.13 -8.21
CA SER A 79 6.15 -13.12 -7.13
C SER A 79 4.70 -13.36 -6.73
N GLU A 80 4.39 -14.62 -6.38
CA GLU A 80 3.10 -15.00 -5.82
C GLU A 80 2.80 -14.27 -4.51
N PHE A 81 3.85 -14.01 -3.71
CA PHE A 81 3.74 -13.25 -2.48
C PHE A 81 3.10 -11.87 -2.67
N ILE A 82 3.49 -11.13 -3.72
CA ILE A 82 2.91 -9.82 -4.01
C ILE A 82 1.45 -9.93 -4.42
N ARG A 83 1.08 -10.95 -5.20
CA ARG A 83 -0.34 -11.17 -5.58
C ARG A 83 -1.20 -11.40 -4.34
N LEU A 84 -0.75 -12.24 -3.42
CA LEU A 84 -1.44 -12.48 -2.16
C LEU A 84 -1.55 -11.21 -1.30
N LYS A 85 -0.52 -10.36 -1.29
CA LYS A 85 -0.55 -9.08 -0.57
C LYS A 85 -1.49 -8.06 -1.19
N ILE A 86 -1.62 -8.02 -2.52
CA ILE A 86 -2.62 -7.21 -3.22
C ILE A 86 -4.03 -7.66 -2.79
N ASP A 87 -4.31 -8.96 -2.86
CA ASP A 87 -5.62 -9.52 -2.50
C ASP A 87 -5.97 -9.24 -1.02
N GLU A 88 -5.00 -9.41 -0.12
CA GLU A 88 -5.16 -9.11 1.31
C GLU A 88 -5.49 -7.62 1.55
N LEU A 89 -4.74 -6.71 0.94
CA LEU A 89 -4.99 -5.27 1.04
C LEU A 89 -6.36 -4.90 0.50
N ILE A 90 -6.73 -5.41 -0.67
CA ILE A 90 -8.05 -5.14 -1.28
C ILE A 90 -9.16 -5.63 -0.37
N LYS A 91 -9.04 -6.85 0.17
CA LYS A 91 -10.04 -7.41 1.10
C LYS A 91 -10.16 -6.56 2.37
N ASN A 92 -9.04 -6.21 2.98
CA ASN A 92 -9.03 -5.43 4.22
C ASN A 92 -9.57 -4.01 4.01
N ALA A 93 -9.20 -3.36 2.90
CA ALA A 93 -9.72 -2.04 2.55
C ALA A 93 -11.23 -2.08 2.30
N LYS A 94 -11.72 -3.07 1.53
CA LYS A 94 -13.16 -3.25 1.31
C LYS A 94 -13.91 -3.48 2.61
N LEU A 95 -13.38 -4.30 3.53
CA LEU A 95 -13.99 -4.49 4.85
C LEU A 95 -13.96 -3.22 5.72
N LYS A 96 -12.84 -2.48 5.71
CA LYS A 96 -12.66 -1.25 6.47
C LYS A 96 -13.59 -0.13 5.98
N TYR A 97 -13.71 0.02 4.67
CA TYR A 97 -14.42 1.15 4.04
C TYR A 97 -15.88 0.84 3.70
N ALA A 98 -16.27 -0.44 3.53
CA ALA A 98 -17.68 -0.82 3.45
C ALA A 98 -18.39 -0.70 4.81
N ASN A 99 -17.65 -0.83 5.92
CA ASN A 99 -18.17 -0.70 7.29
C ASN A 99 -17.95 0.70 7.88
N TYR A 100 -17.76 1.75 7.07
CA TYR A 100 -17.77 3.15 7.54
C TYR A 100 -19.21 3.62 7.89
N ILE A 101 -20.00 2.71 8.44
CA ILE A 101 -21.31 2.89 9.05
C ILE A 101 -21.07 2.68 10.56
N GLN A 102 -20.59 3.72 11.25
CA GLN A 102 -20.74 3.83 12.69
C GLN A 102 -21.64 5.02 13.00
#